data_AF-A0A7Y3NNH5-F1
#
_entry.id   AF-A0A7Y3NNH5-F1
#
_cell.length_a   1.000
_cell.length_b   1.000
_cell.length_c   1.000
_cell.angle_alpha   90.00
_cell.angle_beta   90.00
_cell.angle_gamma   90.00
#
_symmetry.space_group_name_H-M   'P 1'
#
loop_
_entity.id
_entity.type
_entity.pdbx_description
1 polymer ?
#
loop_
_entity_poly.entity_id
_entity_poly.type
_entity_poly.pdbx_seq_one_letter_code
_entity_poly.pdbx_strand_id
1 'polypeptide(L)'
;MRSLAIGDLSRRTGVNIETIRYFEKVGLIAAPPRTDGGHRSYDESHVRVLRFIRSARELGFAPDEVRAILRLGGPGAAHCDEVREIATHHLERVRAKIADLEELQNLIANAVEHCSGKATPDCAVIDMLQRPERNQTDDTAIALDGEAPIT
;
A
#
# COMPACT_ATOMS: atom_id res chain seq x y z
N MET A 1 -2.79 26.57 -19.06
CA MET A 1 -2.67 25.28 -18.36
C MET A 1 -2.34 24.21 -19.38
N ARG A 2 -1.33 23.37 -19.14
CA ARG A 2 -0.94 22.32 -20.08
C ARG A 2 -1.88 21.12 -19.87
N SER A 3 -2.78 20.89 -20.81
CA SER A 3 -3.67 19.72 -20.82
C SER A 3 -2.90 18.46 -21.20
N LEU A 4 -3.12 17.38 -20.47
CA LEU A 4 -2.47 16.08 -20.65
C LEU A 4 -3.52 15.04 -21.03
N ALA A 5 -3.16 14.15 -21.96
CA ALA A 5 -3.94 12.93 -22.19
C ALA A 5 -3.66 11.90 -21.07
N ILE A 6 -4.53 10.91 -20.93
CA ILE A 6 -4.37 9.85 -19.91
C ILE A 6 -3.05 9.07 -20.07
N GLY A 7 -2.57 8.89 -21.30
CA GLY A 7 -1.30 8.22 -21.58
C GLY A 7 -0.09 9.04 -21.12
N ASP A 8 -0.13 10.38 -21.27
CA ASP A 8 0.89 11.27 -20.73
C ASP A 8 0.86 11.26 -19.19
N LEU A 9 -0.34 11.29 -18.61
CA LEU A 9 -0.52 11.24 -17.17
C LEU A 9 0.08 9.95 -16.59
N SER A 10 -0.20 8.81 -17.22
CA SER A 10 0.34 7.52 -16.83
C SER A 10 1.87 7.52 -16.86
N ARG A 11 2.50 7.93 -17.97
CA ARG A 11 3.96 8.02 -18.07
C ARG A 11 4.58 8.94 -17.01
N ARG A 12 3.96 10.08 -16.73
CA ARG A 12 4.51 11.08 -15.79
C ARG A 12 4.39 10.68 -14.31
N THR A 13 3.44 9.81 -14.00
CA THR A 13 3.12 9.38 -12.63
C THR A 13 3.62 7.97 -12.34
N GLY A 14 3.84 7.16 -13.37
CA GLY A 14 4.11 5.72 -13.23
C GLY A 14 2.89 4.94 -12.76
N VAL A 15 1.69 5.54 -12.81
CA VAL A 15 0.43 4.87 -12.50
C VAL A 15 -0.20 4.43 -13.81
N ASN A 16 -0.61 3.18 -13.92
CA ASN A 16 -1.20 2.69 -15.16
C ASN A 16 -2.58 3.30 -15.44
N ILE A 17 -3.00 3.19 -16.69
CA ILE A 17 -4.23 3.82 -17.19
C ILE A 17 -5.47 3.27 -16.47
N GLU A 18 -5.51 1.98 -16.17
CA GLU A 18 -6.67 1.34 -15.52
C GLU A 18 -6.82 1.82 -14.07
N THR A 19 -5.72 1.93 -13.34
CA THR A 19 -5.64 2.46 -11.98
C THR A 19 -6.01 3.93 -11.93
N ILE A 20 -5.58 4.73 -12.92
CA ILE A 20 -6.02 6.13 -13.05
C ILE A 20 -7.54 6.20 -13.21
N ARG A 21 -8.13 5.36 -14.08
CA ARG A 21 -9.60 5.31 -14.27
C ARG A 21 -10.32 4.81 -13.02
N TYR A 22 -9.74 3.85 -12.32
CA TYR A 22 -10.25 3.37 -11.05
C TYR A 22 -10.28 4.50 -10.01
N PHE A 23 -9.17 5.24 -9.85
CA PHE A 23 -9.11 6.39 -8.94
C PHE A 23 -10.10 7.50 -9.33
N GLU A 24 -10.33 7.74 -10.62
CA GLU A 24 -11.39 8.65 -11.09
C GLU A 24 -12.78 8.12 -10.67
N LYS A 25 -13.04 6.82 -10.90
CA LYS A 25 -14.33 6.17 -10.61
C LYS A 25 -14.67 6.20 -9.12
N VAL A 26 -13.70 5.98 -8.24
CA VAL A 26 -13.90 5.99 -6.78
C VAL A 26 -13.74 7.38 -6.16
N GLY A 27 -13.59 8.43 -6.99
CA GLY A 27 -13.53 9.83 -6.56
C GLY A 27 -12.25 10.20 -5.80
N LEU A 28 -11.15 9.44 -5.98
CA LEU A 28 -9.86 9.73 -5.36
C LEU A 28 -9.07 10.80 -6.14
N ILE A 29 -9.33 10.91 -7.45
CA ILE A 29 -8.91 12.04 -8.28
C ILE A 29 -10.14 12.77 -8.81
N ALA A 30 -10.06 14.09 -8.96
CA ALA A 30 -11.13 14.87 -9.56
C ALA A 30 -11.40 14.41 -11.00
N ALA A 31 -12.67 14.44 -11.42
CA ALA A 31 -13.03 14.16 -12.80
C ALA A 31 -12.43 15.25 -13.71
N PRO A 32 -11.58 14.90 -14.68
CA PRO A 32 -10.95 15.89 -15.54
C PRO A 32 -11.99 16.53 -16.48
N PRO A 33 -11.81 17.82 -16.84
CA PRO A 33 -12.60 18.42 -17.92
C PRO A 33 -12.39 17.67 -19.23
N ARG A 34 -13.31 17.84 -20.17
CA ARG A 34 -13.17 17.31 -21.53
C ARG A 34 -12.72 18.39 -22.49
N THR A 35 -11.91 18.02 -23.46
CA THR A 35 -11.59 18.89 -24.61
C THR A 35 -12.79 19.02 -25.54
N ASP A 36 -12.75 19.96 -26.47
CA ASP A 36 -13.79 20.13 -27.50
C ASP A 36 -14.00 18.86 -28.34
N GLY A 37 -12.97 18.02 -28.47
CA GLY A 37 -13.04 16.71 -29.11
C GLY A 37 -13.57 15.58 -28.22
N GLY A 38 -14.06 15.87 -27.01
CA GLY A 38 -14.66 14.90 -26.09
C GLY A 38 -13.68 14.04 -25.27
N HIS A 39 -12.37 14.28 -25.38
CA HIS A 39 -11.33 13.55 -24.66
C HIS A 39 -11.10 14.14 -23.26
N ARG A 40 -10.74 13.28 -22.28
CA ARG A 40 -10.36 13.73 -20.93
C ARG A 40 -9.07 14.54 -20.98
N SER A 41 -9.06 15.69 -20.32
CA SER A 41 -7.93 16.61 -20.22
C SER A 41 -7.48 16.74 -18.77
N TYR A 42 -6.33 16.15 -18.45
CA TYR A 42 -5.73 16.24 -17.12
C TYR A 42 -4.76 17.42 -17.05
N ASP A 43 -4.39 17.80 -15.84
CA ASP A 43 -3.43 18.89 -15.59
C ASP A 43 -2.41 18.52 -14.51
N GLU A 44 -1.60 19.48 -14.11
CA GLU A 44 -0.55 19.26 -13.11
C GLU A 44 -1.09 18.93 -11.71
N SER A 45 -2.34 19.31 -11.40
CA SER A 45 -2.94 18.94 -10.11
C SER A 45 -3.18 17.43 -10.04
N HIS A 46 -3.61 16.82 -11.13
CA HIS A 46 -3.78 15.36 -11.23
C HIS A 46 -2.45 14.62 -11.08
N VAL A 47 -1.36 15.17 -11.64
CA VAL A 47 0.00 14.59 -11.49
C VAL A 47 0.42 14.59 -10.03
N ARG A 48 0.21 15.69 -9.31
CA ARG A 48 0.56 15.79 -7.88
C ARG A 48 -0.22 14.79 -7.04
N VAL A 49 -1.55 14.70 -7.25
CA VAL A 49 -2.41 13.77 -6.50
C VAL A 49 -2.03 12.31 -6.78
N LEU A 50 -1.80 11.94 -8.05
CA LEU A 50 -1.43 10.56 -8.39
C LEU A 50 -0.06 10.15 -7.82
N ARG A 51 0.92 11.07 -7.82
CA ARG A 51 2.21 10.82 -7.15
C ARG A 51 2.04 10.65 -5.64
N PHE A 52 1.21 11.48 -5.02
CA PHE A 52 0.89 11.35 -3.61
C PHE A 52 0.28 9.98 -3.30
N ILE A 53 -0.76 9.57 -4.04
CA ILE A 53 -1.42 8.28 -3.85
C ILE A 53 -0.42 7.14 -4.00
N ARG A 54 0.42 7.19 -5.05
CA ARG A 54 1.43 6.18 -5.29
C ARG A 54 2.41 6.07 -4.13
N SER A 55 3.00 7.17 -3.68
CA SER A 55 3.95 7.16 -2.57
C SER A 55 3.32 6.68 -1.26
N ALA A 56 2.08 7.09 -0.96
CA ALA A 56 1.40 6.62 0.24
C ALA A 56 1.12 5.11 0.19
N ARG A 57 0.75 4.56 -0.97
CA ARG A 57 0.59 3.10 -1.15
C ARG A 57 1.91 2.35 -1.07
N GLU A 58 3.00 2.90 -1.61
CA GLU A 58 4.35 2.32 -1.49
C GLU A 58 4.82 2.26 -0.02
N LEU A 59 4.34 3.18 0.82
CA LEU A 59 4.60 3.18 2.27
C LEU A 59 3.65 2.25 3.06
N GLY A 60 2.69 1.60 2.41
CA GLY A 60 1.78 0.66 3.07
C GLY A 60 0.55 1.30 3.71
N PHE A 61 0.25 2.58 3.45
CA PHE A 61 -1.01 3.18 3.90
C PHE A 61 -2.20 2.51 3.20
N ALA A 62 -3.24 2.22 3.97
CA ALA A 62 -4.48 1.66 3.45
C ALA A 62 -5.20 2.67 2.54
N PRO A 63 -6.00 2.22 1.55
CA PRO A 63 -6.71 3.12 0.64
C PRO A 63 -7.54 4.21 1.35
N ASP A 64 -8.15 3.88 2.49
CA ASP A 64 -8.95 4.81 3.28
C ASP A 64 -8.10 5.85 4.01
N GLU A 65 -6.92 5.48 4.49
CA GLU A 65 -5.94 6.40 5.08
C GLU A 65 -5.40 7.37 4.02
N VAL A 66 -5.06 6.87 2.83
CA VAL A 66 -4.62 7.72 1.70
C VAL A 66 -5.71 8.74 1.35
N ARG A 67 -6.99 8.31 1.33
CA ARG A 67 -8.12 9.22 1.08
C ARG A 67 -8.27 10.26 2.18
N ALA A 68 -8.12 9.88 3.44
CA ALA A 68 -8.17 10.80 4.57
C ALA A 68 -7.05 11.84 4.46
N ILE A 69 -5.80 11.42 4.26
CA ILE A 69 -4.66 12.35 4.14
C ILE A 69 -4.82 13.27 2.92
N LEU A 70 -5.34 12.78 1.79
CA LEU A 70 -5.63 13.62 0.63
C LEU A 70 -6.66 14.72 0.91
N ARG A 71 -7.71 14.42 1.68
CA ARG A 71 -8.71 15.41 2.09
C ARG A 71 -8.10 16.46 3.01
N LEU A 72 -7.23 16.03 3.92
CA LEU A 72 -6.56 16.90 4.87
C LEU A 72 -5.48 17.77 4.21
N GLY A 73 -4.80 17.30 3.17
CA GLY A 73 -3.71 18.02 2.49
C GLY A 73 -4.13 19.04 1.43
N GLY A 74 -5.42 19.37 1.32
CA GLY A 74 -5.94 20.34 0.34
C GLY A 74 -5.48 21.79 0.59
N PRO A 75 -5.56 22.68 -0.42
CA PRO A 75 -5.18 24.08 -0.27
C PRO A 75 -6.15 24.79 0.68
N GLY A 76 -5.72 25.06 1.91
CA GLY A 76 -6.50 25.85 2.88
C GLY A 76 -6.00 25.75 4.32
N ALA A 77 -5.63 24.57 4.77
CA ALA A 77 -4.87 24.30 6.00
C ALA A 77 -4.77 22.79 6.11
N ALA A 78 -3.57 22.23 6.01
CA ALA A 78 -3.37 20.87 6.45
C ALA A 78 -3.67 20.83 7.95
N HIS A 79 -4.69 20.08 8.37
CA HIS A 79 -4.85 19.72 9.77
C HIS A 79 -3.73 18.76 10.12
N CYS A 80 -2.53 19.32 10.36
CA CYS A 80 -1.32 18.56 10.62
C CYS A 80 -1.49 17.61 11.80
N ASP A 81 -2.39 17.92 12.74
CA ASP A 81 -2.72 17.05 13.87
C ASP A 81 -3.43 15.76 13.42
N GLU A 82 -4.44 15.84 12.54
CA GLU A 82 -5.14 14.66 12.01
C GLU A 82 -4.24 13.83 11.09
N VAL A 83 -3.43 14.48 10.26
CA VAL A 83 -2.44 13.78 9.42
C VAL A 83 -1.41 13.06 10.30
N ARG A 84 -0.97 13.70 11.39
CA ARG A 84 -0.06 13.10 12.36
C ARG A 84 -0.69 11.88 13.02
N GLU A 85 -1.96 11.96 13.41
CA GLU A 85 -2.68 10.84 14.03
C GLU A 85 -2.75 9.61 13.11
N ILE A 86 -3.11 9.80 11.84
CA ILE A 86 -3.11 8.72 10.83
C ILE A 86 -1.71 8.12 10.69
N ALA A 87 -0.68 8.96 10.59
CA ALA A 87 0.70 8.51 10.46
C ALA A 87 1.19 7.76 11.71
N THR A 88 0.81 8.19 12.91
CA THR A 88 1.16 7.53 14.17
C THR A 88 0.50 6.16 14.27
N HIS A 89 -0.78 6.03 13.94
CA HIS A 89 -1.44 4.73 13.91
C HIS A 89 -0.82 3.78 12.88
N HIS A 90 -0.47 4.29 11.70
CA HIS A 90 0.23 3.47 10.72
C HIS A 90 1.60 3.01 11.24
N LEU A 91 2.36 3.89 11.89
CA LEU A 91 3.64 3.56 12.52
C LEU A 91 3.50 2.48 13.60
N GLU A 92 2.42 2.52 14.41
CA GLU A 92 2.12 1.46 15.39
C GLU A 92 1.90 0.11 14.73
N ARG A 93 1.12 0.06 13.63
CA ARG A 93 0.92 -1.19 12.87
C ARG A 93 2.21 -1.72 12.25
N VAL A 94 3.06 -0.82 11.71
CA VAL A 94 4.38 -1.20 11.18
C VAL A 94 5.26 -1.78 12.28
N ARG A 95 5.29 -1.17 13.47
CA ARG A 95 6.07 -1.66 14.61
C ARG A 95 5.58 -3.02 15.10
N ALA A 96 4.26 -3.21 15.20
CA ALA A 96 3.68 -4.51 15.54
C ALA A 96 4.10 -5.58 14.53
N LYS A 97 3.99 -5.27 13.23
CA LYS A 97 4.39 -6.22 12.18
C LYS A 97 5.88 -6.55 12.21
N ILE A 98 6.74 -5.58 12.52
CA ILE A 98 8.18 -5.83 12.70
C ILE A 98 8.40 -6.80 13.85
N ALA A 99 7.75 -6.59 15.00
CA ALA A 99 7.87 -7.50 16.15
C ALA A 99 7.43 -8.93 15.80
N ASP A 100 6.31 -9.10 15.09
CA ASP A 100 5.84 -10.41 14.64
C ASP A 100 6.85 -11.08 13.68
N LEU A 101 7.42 -10.29 12.76
CA LEU A 101 8.39 -10.79 11.79
C LEU A 101 9.73 -11.13 12.45
N GLU A 102 10.15 -10.41 13.48
CA GLU A 102 11.33 -10.73 14.29
C GLU A 102 11.12 -12.04 15.07
N GLU A 103 9.94 -12.25 15.66
CA GLU A 103 9.60 -13.52 16.33
C GLU A 103 9.64 -14.69 15.34
N LEU A 104 8.98 -14.55 14.19
CA LEU A 104 8.98 -15.55 13.14
C LEU A 104 10.41 -15.82 12.61
N GLN A 105 11.19 -14.76 12.39
CA GLN A 105 12.59 -14.88 11.98
C GLN A 105 13.39 -15.70 12.98
N ASN A 106 13.24 -15.45 14.28
CA ASN A 106 13.95 -16.18 15.33
C ASN A 106 13.55 -17.66 15.36
N LEU A 107 12.26 -17.97 15.20
CA LEU A 107 11.77 -19.35 15.12
C LEU A 107 12.39 -20.10 13.94
N ILE A 108 12.36 -19.50 12.75
CA ILE A 108 12.93 -20.10 11.53
C ILE A 108 14.45 -20.23 11.67
N ALA A 109 15.14 -19.21 12.17
CA ALA A 109 16.59 -19.22 12.35
C ALA A 109 17.01 -20.36 13.28
N ASN A 110 16.31 -20.53 14.41
CA ASN A 110 16.59 -21.62 15.34
C ASN A 110 16.42 -23.01 14.69
N ALA A 111 15.34 -23.21 13.92
CA ALA A 111 15.11 -24.46 13.23
C ALA A 111 16.18 -24.76 12.16
N VAL A 112 16.65 -23.73 11.45
CA VAL A 112 17.74 -23.84 10.48
C VAL A 112 19.08 -24.17 11.15
N GLU A 113 19.41 -23.51 12.27
CA GLU A 113 20.64 -23.77 13.03
C GLU A 113 20.73 -25.21 13.55
N HIS A 114 19.60 -25.81 13.93
CA HIS A 114 19.54 -27.17 14.44
C HIS A 114 19.31 -28.23 13.35
N CYS A 115 19.20 -27.81 12.09
CA CYS A 115 19.08 -28.73 10.97
C CYS A 115 20.44 -29.33 10.63
N SER A 116 20.54 -30.67 10.67
CA SER A 116 21.80 -31.37 10.37
C SER A 116 22.18 -31.35 8.88
N GLY A 117 21.23 -31.00 7.99
CA GLY A 117 21.41 -31.02 6.53
C GLY A 117 21.61 -32.41 5.92
N LYS A 118 21.42 -33.49 6.70
CA LYS A 118 21.61 -34.88 6.28
C LYS A 118 20.31 -35.67 6.40
N ALA A 119 20.28 -36.87 5.81
CA ALA A 119 19.18 -37.80 6.04
C ALA A 119 19.12 -38.17 7.54
N THR A 120 18.06 -37.73 8.21
CA THR A 120 17.80 -37.93 9.65
C THR A 120 16.31 -38.18 9.84
N PRO A 121 15.90 -39.08 10.76
CA PRO A 121 14.50 -39.21 11.15
C PRO A 121 14.01 -37.98 11.93
N ASP A 122 14.92 -37.28 12.64
CA ASP A 122 14.62 -36.11 13.46
C ASP A 122 15.12 -34.85 12.77
N CYS A 123 14.21 -34.08 12.16
CA CYS A 123 14.52 -32.87 11.42
C CYS A 123 13.90 -31.66 12.11
N ALA A 124 14.75 -30.80 12.68
CA ALA A 124 14.32 -29.61 13.44
C ALA A 124 13.36 -28.68 12.67
N VAL A 125 13.52 -28.58 11.34
CA VAL A 125 12.62 -27.78 10.49
C VAL A 125 11.24 -28.42 10.35
N ILE A 126 11.18 -29.75 10.15
CA ILE A 126 9.91 -30.47 10.05
C ILE A 126 9.21 -30.44 11.41
N ASP A 127 9.94 -30.64 12.50
CA ASP A 127 9.40 -30.59 13.86
C ASP A 127 8.80 -29.21 14.18
N MET A 128 9.47 -28.12 13.76
CA MET A 128 8.94 -26.77 13.89
C MET A 128 7.60 -26.60 13.15
N LEU A 129 7.52 -27.04 11.89
CA LEU A 129 6.30 -26.91 11.07
C LEU A 129 5.15 -27.80 11.55
N GLN A 130 5.46 -28.91 12.22
CA GLN A 130 4.44 -29.82 12.78
C GLN A 130 3.91 -29.36 14.14
N ARG A 131 4.51 -28.35 14.77
CA ARG A 131 3.94 -27.75 15.96
C ARG A 131 2.68 -26.96 15.58
N PRO A 132 1.50 -27.31 16.12
CA PRO A 132 0.30 -26.53 15.87
C PRO A 132 0.50 -25.14 16.46
N GLU A 133 0.50 -24.11 15.62
CA GLU A 133 0.67 -22.74 16.05
C GLU A 133 -0.50 -22.30 16.95
N ARG A 134 -0.18 -21.82 18.16
CA ARG A 134 -1.01 -20.84 18.86
C ARG A 134 -0.62 -19.47 18.34
N ASN A 135 -1.22 -19.03 17.23
CA ASN A 135 -1.29 -17.59 16.95
C ASN A 135 -2.51 -17.29 16.09
N GLN A 136 -3.62 -17.05 16.78
CA GLN A 136 -4.86 -16.56 16.22
C GLN A 136 -5.23 -15.31 17.02
N THR A 137 -4.71 -14.17 16.60
CA THR A 137 -5.34 -12.87 16.83
C THR A 137 -4.91 -11.90 15.72
N ASP A 138 -5.90 -11.21 15.17
CA ASP A 138 -5.84 -10.16 14.16
C ASP A 138 -5.65 -10.56 12.70
N ASP A 139 -6.60 -11.40 12.29
CA ASP A 139 -7.36 -11.20 11.05
C ASP A 139 -8.06 -9.80 11.07
N THR A 140 -7.29 -8.72 10.96
CA THR A 140 -7.82 -7.41 10.60
C THR A 140 -7.02 -6.85 9.41
N ALA A 141 -7.54 -7.18 8.23
CA ALA A 141 -7.29 -6.52 6.95
C ALA A 141 -5.90 -6.68 6.33
N ILE A 142 -5.47 -7.93 6.12
CA ILE A 142 -4.88 -8.26 4.82
C ILE A 142 -6.06 -8.43 3.85
N ALA A 143 -6.64 -7.32 3.41
CA ALA A 143 -7.39 -7.33 2.16
C ALA A 143 -6.36 -7.48 1.04
N LEU A 144 -5.98 -8.74 0.76
CA LEU A 144 -5.54 -9.17 -0.57
C LEU A 144 -6.77 -9.25 -1.49
N ASP A 145 -7.57 -8.19 -1.52
CA ASP A 145 -8.62 -7.99 -2.50
C ASP A 145 -8.29 -6.70 -3.25
N GLY A 146 -7.54 -6.88 -4.34
CA GLY A 146 -7.19 -5.81 -5.26
C GLY A 146 -5.69 -5.60 -5.42
N GLU A 147 -4.96 -6.65 -5.79
CA GLU A 147 -3.98 -6.47 -6.87
C GLU A 147 -4.73 -5.91 -8.08
N ALA A 148 -4.96 -4.60 -8.09
CA ALA A 148 -4.87 -3.89 -9.36
C ALA A 148 -3.39 -3.96 -9.69
N PRO A 149 -3.00 -4.73 -10.72
CA PRO A 149 -1.59 -4.87 -11.08
C PRO A 149 -1.03 -3.49 -11.33
N ILE A 150 0.24 -3.27 -10.96
CA ILE A 150 0.95 -2.01 -11.15
C ILE A 150 1.38 -1.82 -12.63
N THR A 151 0.82 -2.58 -13.58
CA THR A 151 1.16 -2.52 -15.02
C THR A 151 0.35 -1.51 -15.79
#